data_AF-A0A316YEU7-F1
#
_entry.id   AF-A0A316YEU7-F1
#
_cell.length_a   1.000
_cell.length_b   1.000
_cell.length_c   1.000
_cell.angle_alpha   90.00
_cell.angle_beta   90.00
_cell.angle_gamma   90.00
#
_symmetry.space_group_name_H-M   'P 1'
#
loop_
_entity.id
_entity.type
_entity.pdbx_description
1 polymer ?
#
loop_
_entity_poly.entity_id
_entity_poly.type
_entity_poly.pdbx_seq_one_letter_code
_entity_poly.pdbx_strand_id
1 'polypeptide(L)'
;MRFSLVFLLCSLGLVMLTMASPTVSPVRSRQGGSSRQLQRQMDTNADTIKGLEVQRASLVKELAICGDKLRNNPEDADAKAAYEDLETQIAKHDALIARTRGEINRSKDRIF
;
A
#
# COMPACT_ATOMS: atom_id res chain seq x y z
N MET A 1 30.06 0.57 9.95
CA MET A 1 29.82 1.96 10.40
C MET A 1 29.89 2.94 9.23
N ARG A 2 28.78 3.17 8.50
CA ARG A 2 28.57 4.33 7.59
C ARG A 2 27.20 4.22 6.90
N PHE A 3 26.18 4.89 7.45
CA PHE A 3 24.90 5.20 6.78
C PHE A 3 24.30 6.51 7.34
N SER A 4 25.14 7.51 7.65
CA SER A 4 24.73 8.76 8.32
C SER A 4 25.09 10.01 7.52
N LEU A 5 24.43 10.22 6.39
CA LEU A 5 24.40 11.55 5.78
C LEU A 5 23.12 11.84 4.97
N VAL A 6 22.41 10.80 4.51
CA VAL A 6 21.15 10.97 3.75
C VAL A 6 19.97 11.31 4.66
N PHE A 7 19.86 10.68 5.83
CA PHE A 7 18.79 10.96 6.80
C PHE A 7 18.85 12.38 7.40
N LEU A 8 20.02 13.04 7.37
CA LEU A 8 20.23 14.36 7.98
C LEU A 8 19.64 15.52 7.15
N LEU A 9 19.40 15.31 5.84
CA LEU A 9 18.87 16.34 4.95
C LEU A 9 17.33 16.36 4.89
N CYS A 10 16.65 15.32 5.38
CA CYS A 10 15.18 15.24 5.34
C CYS A 10 14.49 16.09 6.42
N SER A 11 15.21 16.52 7.46
CA SER A 11 14.62 17.21 8.63
C SER A 11 14.66 18.75 8.57
N LEU A 12 15.29 19.36 7.56
CA LEU A 12 15.48 20.83 7.45
C LEU A 12 14.62 21.49 6.37
N GLY A 13 13.67 20.77 5.78
CA GLY A 13 12.75 21.28 4.75
C GLY A 13 11.39 21.76 5.27
N LEU A 14 11.25 21.98 6.57
CA LEU A 14 10.01 22.47 7.19
C LEU A 14 10.32 23.77 7.92
N VAL A 15 10.02 24.91 7.29
CA VAL A 15 9.63 26.22 7.86
C VAL A 15 9.81 27.28 6.75
N MET A 16 8.70 27.69 6.14
CA MET A 16 8.40 29.04 5.57
C MET A 16 7.09 28.89 4.76
N LEU A 17 5.90 29.11 5.35
CA LEU A 17 5.16 30.38 5.35
C LEU A 17 5.02 31.04 3.96
N THR A 18 4.00 30.64 3.20
CA THR A 18 3.18 31.60 2.44
C THR A 18 1.71 31.19 2.51
N MET A 19 0.90 32.07 3.07
CA MET A 19 -0.55 32.05 2.90
C MET A 19 -0.85 32.35 1.43
N ALA A 20 -1.21 31.33 0.66
CA ALA A 20 -1.96 31.53 -0.58
C ALA A 20 -3.43 31.30 -0.24
N SER A 21 -4.19 32.39 -0.18
CA SER A 21 -5.65 32.36 -0.06
C SER A 21 -6.23 31.88 -1.39
N PRO A 22 -6.88 30.70 -1.48
CA PRO A 22 -7.64 30.37 -2.67
C PRO A 22 -9.05 30.92 -2.49
N THR A 23 -9.37 31.97 -3.23
CA THR A 23 -10.75 32.38 -3.51
C THR A 23 -11.44 31.23 -4.24
N VAL A 24 -12.14 30.37 -3.50
CA VAL A 24 -12.95 29.30 -4.07
C VAL A 24 -14.32 29.88 -4.40
N SER A 25 -14.54 30.14 -5.69
CA SER A 25 -15.85 30.47 -6.25
C SER A 25 -16.90 29.44 -5.82
N PRO A 26 -18.12 29.84 -5.42
CA PRO A 26 -19.16 28.89 -5.07
C PRO A 26 -19.64 28.16 -6.34
N VAL A 27 -19.19 26.91 -6.51
CA VAL A 27 -19.66 26.03 -7.58
C VAL A 27 -21.10 25.62 -7.28
N ARG A 28 -22.02 26.36 -7.90
CA ARG A 28 -23.44 26.02 -7.96
C ARG A 28 -23.62 24.82 -8.92
N SER A 29 -24.07 23.71 -8.33
CA SER A 29 -24.83 22.59 -8.92
C SER A 29 -24.25 21.83 -10.13
N ARG A 30 -23.83 20.56 -9.93
CA ARG A 30 -24.13 19.41 -10.82
C ARG A 30 -24.13 18.09 -10.02
N GLN A 31 -25.26 17.82 -9.37
CA GLN A 31 -25.62 16.53 -8.75
C GLN A 31 -25.76 15.48 -9.87
N GLY A 32 -24.65 14.91 -10.32
CA GLY A 32 -24.62 13.96 -11.44
C GLY A 32 -23.22 13.48 -11.84
N GLY A 33 -22.16 14.20 -11.44
CA GLY A 33 -20.76 13.77 -11.64
C GLY A 33 -20.22 12.82 -10.56
N SER A 34 -20.84 12.80 -9.38
CA SER A 34 -20.33 12.08 -8.20
C SER A 34 -20.34 10.56 -8.37
N SER A 35 -21.36 10.00 -9.03
CA SER A 35 -21.46 8.54 -9.26
C SER A 35 -20.37 8.04 -10.22
N ARG A 36 -20.06 8.77 -11.30
CA ARG A 36 -18.96 8.43 -12.22
C ARG A 36 -17.59 8.53 -11.56
N GLN A 37 -17.39 9.50 -10.67
CA GLN A 37 -16.15 9.63 -9.90
C GLN A 37 -15.98 8.47 -8.91
N LEU A 38 -17.06 8.06 -8.23
CA LEU A 38 -17.04 6.93 -7.30
C LEU A 38 -16.81 5.59 -8.02
N GLN A 39 -17.39 5.40 -9.22
CA GLN A 39 -17.14 4.22 -10.04
C GLN A 39 -15.67 4.12 -10.47
N ARG A 40 -15.06 5.22 -10.96
CA ARG A 40 -13.63 5.24 -11.31
C ARG A 40 -12.73 4.90 -10.12
N GLN A 41 -13.11 5.34 -8.92
CA GLN A 41 -12.38 5.00 -7.71
C GLN A 41 -12.48 3.50 -7.38
N MET A 42 -13.67 2.90 -7.54
CA MET A 42 -13.84 1.46 -7.38
C MET A 42 -13.01 0.66 -8.38
N ASP A 43 -13.01 1.05 -9.65
CA ASP A 43 -12.22 0.38 -10.69
C ASP A 43 -10.71 0.48 -10.38
N THR A 44 -10.24 1.66 -9.97
CA THR A 44 -8.84 1.89 -9.54
C THR A 44 -8.46 1.01 -8.35
N ASN A 45 -9.34 0.90 -7.36
CA ASN A 45 -9.12 0.05 -6.19
C ASN A 45 -9.10 -1.43 -6.57
N ALA A 46 -9.93 -1.86 -7.52
CA ALA A 46 -9.94 -3.23 -8.02
C ALA A 46 -8.64 -3.59 -8.74
N ASP A 47 -8.10 -2.67 -9.56
CA ASP A 47 -6.80 -2.88 -10.21
C ASP A 47 -5.64 -2.85 -9.21
N THR A 48 -5.74 -2.01 -8.17
CA THR A 48 -4.78 -2.02 -7.06
C THR A 48 -4.75 -3.37 -6.35
N ILE A 49 -5.92 -3.97 -6.09
CA ILE A 49 -6.01 -5.32 -5.49
C ILE A 49 -5.31 -6.35 -6.37
N LYS A 50 -5.55 -6.36 -7.69
CA LYS A 50 -4.87 -7.29 -8.60
C LYS A 50 -3.35 -7.13 -8.54
N GLY A 51 -2.87 -5.88 -8.53
CA GLY A 51 -1.44 -5.60 -8.40
C GLY A 51 -0.84 -6.14 -7.09
N LEU A 52 -1.52 -5.91 -5.97
CA LEU A 52 -1.11 -6.43 -4.66
C LEU A 52 -1.15 -7.97 -4.60
N GLU A 53 -2.15 -8.61 -5.21
CA GLU A 53 -2.25 -10.07 -5.28
C GLU A 53 -1.08 -10.69 -6.06
N VAL A 54 -0.66 -10.07 -7.17
CA VAL A 54 0.50 -10.51 -7.94
C VAL A 54 1.79 -10.39 -7.11
N GLN A 55 1.99 -9.26 -6.42
CA GLN A 55 3.16 -9.05 -5.55
C GLN A 55 3.19 -10.06 -4.41
N ARG A 56 2.05 -10.26 -3.73
CA ARG A 56 1.89 -11.27 -2.68
C ARG A 56 2.23 -12.67 -3.20
N ALA A 57 1.75 -13.04 -4.39
CA ALA A 57 2.04 -14.34 -4.97
C ALA A 57 3.54 -14.54 -5.26
N SER A 58 4.27 -13.48 -5.64
CA SER A 58 5.73 -13.52 -5.77
C SER A 58 6.40 -13.79 -4.43
N LEU A 59 6.03 -13.04 -3.39
CA LEU A 59 6.58 -13.22 -2.03
C LEU A 59 6.31 -14.62 -1.47
N VAL A 60 5.13 -15.19 -1.72
CA VAL A 60 4.81 -16.57 -1.31
C VAL A 60 5.72 -17.60 -1.99
N LYS A 61 6.08 -17.40 -3.26
CA LYS A 61 7.04 -18.27 -3.96
C LYS A 61 8.43 -18.16 -3.36
N GLU A 62 8.88 -16.94 -3.05
CA GLU A 62 10.16 -16.70 -2.39
C GLU A 62 10.20 -17.31 -0.99
N LEU A 63 9.10 -17.20 -0.24
CA LEU A 63 8.94 -17.82 1.08
C LEU A 63 9.06 -19.35 0.98
N ALA A 64 8.46 -19.98 -0.03
CA ALA A 64 8.58 -21.42 -0.24
C ALA A 64 10.03 -21.85 -0.51
N ILE A 65 10.76 -21.10 -1.34
CA ILE A 65 12.19 -21.33 -1.60
C ILE A 65 13.01 -21.18 -0.30
N CYS A 66 12.69 -20.18 0.51
CA CYS A 66 13.34 -19.94 1.80
C CYS A 66 13.05 -21.08 2.80
N GLY A 67 11.80 -21.55 2.86
CA GLY A 67 11.38 -22.68 3.67
C GLY A 67 12.07 -23.99 3.26
N ASP A 68 12.25 -24.22 1.96
CA ASP A 68 12.99 -25.38 1.46
C ASP A 68 14.47 -25.34 1.88
N LYS A 69 15.10 -24.16 1.91
CA LYS A 69 16.47 -23.99 2.43
C LYS A 69 16.56 -24.29 3.91
N LEU A 70 15.65 -23.73 4.73
CA LEU A 70 15.60 -23.97 6.17
C LEU A 70 15.31 -25.44 6.51
N ARG A 71 14.50 -26.14 5.70
CA ARG A 71 14.28 -27.58 5.87
C ARG A 71 15.58 -28.37 5.75
N ASN A 72 16.48 -27.96 4.84
CA ASN A 72 17.77 -28.62 4.64
C ASN A 72 18.85 -28.10 5.60
N ASN A 73 18.73 -26.87 6.10
CA ASN A 73 19.65 -26.24 7.04
C ASN A 73 18.88 -25.44 8.11
N PRO A 74 18.36 -26.09 9.16
CA PRO A 74 17.48 -25.45 10.13
C PRO A 74 18.18 -24.47 11.06
N GLU A 75 19.51 -24.49 11.13
CA GLU A 75 20.32 -23.60 11.97
C GLU A 75 20.78 -22.33 11.23
N ASP A 76 20.41 -22.17 9.96
CA ASP A 76 20.70 -21.00 9.17
C ASP A 76 19.91 -19.78 9.66
N ALA A 77 20.56 -18.97 10.51
CA ALA A 77 19.97 -17.79 11.12
C ALA A 77 19.57 -16.73 10.08
N ASP A 78 20.32 -16.60 8.98
CA ASP A 78 20.03 -15.63 7.92
C ASP A 78 18.80 -16.06 7.12
N ALA A 79 18.71 -17.35 6.78
CA ALA A 79 17.53 -17.91 6.14
C ALA A 79 16.29 -17.79 7.04
N LYS A 80 16.45 -17.96 8.36
CA LYS A 80 15.34 -17.82 9.32
C LYS A 80 14.84 -16.38 9.38
N ALA A 81 15.74 -15.41 9.47
CA ALA A 81 15.39 -13.99 9.47
C ALA A 81 14.72 -13.58 8.15
N ALA A 82 15.21 -14.07 7.01
CA ALA A 82 14.60 -13.82 5.71
C ALA A 82 13.19 -14.42 5.59
N TYR A 83 12.99 -15.64 6.13
CA TYR A 83 11.69 -16.30 6.15
C TYR A 83 10.67 -15.49 6.99
N GLU A 84 11.04 -15.07 8.20
CA GLU A 84 10.17 -14.25 9.07
C GLU A 84 9.84 -12.87 8.47
N ASP A 85 10.80 -12.24 7.77
CA ASP A 85 10.55 -10.99 7.07
C ASP A 85 9.58 -11.17 5.89
N LEU A 86 9.76 -12.23 5.09
CA LEU A 86 8.85 -12.57 3.99
C LEU A 86 7.42 -12.85 4.51
N GLU A 87 7.26 -13.57 5.61
CA GLU A 87 5.95 -13.77 6.25
C GLU A 87 5.31 -12.43 6.66
N THR A 88 6.11 -11.55 7.26
CA THR A 88 5.67 -10.21 7.66
C THR A 88 5.24 -9.37 6.45
N GLN A 89 5.99 -9.42 5.36
CA GLN A 89 5.65 -8.73 4.12
C GLN A 89 4.36 -9.28 3.49
N ILE A 90 4.17 -10.60 3.45
CA ILE A 90 2.93 -11.23 2.96
C ILE A 90 1.73 -10.78 3.78
N ALA A 91 1.85 -10.81 5.11
CA ALA A 91 0.80 -10.36 6.02
C ALA A 91 0.42 -8.88 5.80
N LYS A 92 1.41 -8.01 5.52
CA LYS A 92 1.16 -6.61 5.16
C LYS A 92 0.37 -6.48 3.86
N HIS A 93 0.71 -7.24 2.82
CA HIS A 93 -0.03 -7.23 1.56
C HIS A 93 -1.47 -7.74 1.74
N ASP A 94 -1.66 -8.79 2.54
CA ASP A 94 -2.99 -9.30 2.87
C ASP A 94 -3.86 -8.27 3.60
N ALA A 95 -3.28 -7.56 4.57
CA ALA A 95 -3.96 -6.48 5.27
C ALA A 95 -4.36 -5.34 4.33
N LEU A 96 -3.47 -4.96 3.39
CA LEU A 96 -3.76 -3.94 2.38
C LEU A 96 -4.89 -4.38 1.44
N ILE A 97 -4.84 -5.61 0.93
CA ILE A 97 -5.88 -6.17 0.07
C ILE A 97 -7.24 -6.17 0.80
N ALA A 98 -7.27 -6.65 2.04
CA ALA A 98 -8.49 -6.67 2.85
C ALA A 98 -9.07 -5.27 3.07
N ARG A 99 -8.20 -4.30 3.39
CA ARG A 99 -8.59 -2.89 3.55
C ARG A 99 -9.18 -2.32 2.26
N THR A 100 -8.51 -2.49 1.12
CA THR A 100 -8.98 -1.98 -0.18
C THR A 100 -10.28 -2.62 -0.61
N ARG A 101 -10.47 -3.93 -0.37
CA ARG A 101 -11.76 -4.62 -0.59
C ARG A 101 -12.87 -4.02 0.26
N GLY A 102 -12.59 -3.74 1.54
CA GLY A 102 -13.53 -3.05 2.43
C GLY A 102 -13.87 -1.63 1.99
N GLU A 103 -12.95 -0.91 1.35
CA GLU A 103 -13.20 0.40 0.74
C GLU A 103 -14.08 0.31 -0.51
N ILE A 104 -13.90 -0.70 -1.35
CA ILE A 104 -14.79 -0.98 -2.50
C ILE A 104 -16.21 -1.29 -2.03
N ASN A 105 -16.38 -2.18 -1.05
CA ASN A 105 -17.71 -2.55 -0.54
C ASN A 105 -18.45 -1.33 0.02
N ARG A 106 -17.79 -0.52 0.87
CA ARG A 106 -18.37 0.73 1.39
C ARG A 106 -18.71 1.74 0.29
N SER A 107 -17.95 1.77 -0.81
CA SER A 107 -18.25 2.66 -1.94
C SER A 107 -19.44 2.16 -2.75
N LYS A 108 -19.57 0.84 -2.91
CA LYS A 108 -20.71 0.20 -3.56
C LYS A 108 -22.00 0.48 -2.81
N ASP A 109 -22.00 0.36 -1.48
CA ASP A 109 -23.15 0.67 -0.61
C ASP A 109 -23.60 2.15 -0.66
N ARG A 110 -22.78 3.03 -1.24
CA ARG A 110 -23.10 4.45 -1.42
C ARG A 110 -23.57 4.81 -2.84
N ILE A 111 -23.36 3.92 -3.82
CA ILE A 111 -23.83 4.10 -5.20
C ILE A 111 -25.25 3.55 -5.34
N PHE A 112 -25.52 2.40 -4.73
CA PHE A 112 -26.81 1.73 -4.69
C PHE A 112 -27.64 2.20 -3.49
#